data_AF-B1XK99-F1
#
_entry.id   AF-B1XK99-F1
#
_cell.length_a   1.000
_cell.length_b   1.000
_cell.length_c   1.000
_cell.angle_alpha   90.00
_cell.angle_beta   90.00
_cell.angle_gamma   90.00
#
_symmetry.space_group_name_H-M   'P 1'
#
loop_
_entity.id
_entity.type
_entity.pdbx_description
1 polymer ?
#
loop_
_entity_poly.entity_id
_entity_poly.type
_entity_poly.pdbx_seq_one_letter_code
_entity_poly.pdbx_strand_id
1 'polypeptide(L)'
;MVRVTNPLLQPLLRAIAPLAVLTLAGCSFSVEGLSFGFGNRTLDAEKLETEISQGLTTQTGLATTAVTCPEDKAIEAGNVFSCEAALEGGQTLAIQVTQSDDEGNVNWSADEGLANLRGLISSETLETQIAQGIAEQLNVEATIDCGAPYRILLTGESFNCTATDNSGNSASVAVTAEDDAGNVVWRLQ
;
A
#
# COMPACT_ATOMS: atom_id res chain seq x y z
N MET A 1 -10.04 19.20 -18.50
CA MET A 1 -9.54 18.76 -17.17
C MET A 1 -10.18 17.43 -16.92
N VAL A 2 -9.40 16.35 -16.81
CA VAL A 2 -9.94 15.00 -16.58
C VAL A 2 -9.89 14.75 -15.08
N ARG A 3 -11.05 14.40 -14.51
CA ARG A 3 -11.18 14.00 -13.10
C ARG A 3 -11.06 12.48 -13.02
N VAL A 4 -10.15 12.01 -12.18
CA VAL A 4 -9.96 10.62 -11.82
C VAL A 4 -10.53 10.44 -10.43
N THR A 5 -11.60 9.68 -10.33
CA THR A 5 -12.19 9.30 -9.05
C THR A 5 -11.52 8.02 -8.54
N ASN A 6 -11.05 8.02 -7.30
CA ASN A 6 -10.46 6.87 -6.64
C ASN A 6 -11.49 5.74 -6.53
N PRO A 7 -11.34 4.61 -7.26
CA PRO A 7 -12.33 3.54 -7.25
C PRO A 7 -12.35 2.76 -5.93
N LEU A 8 -11.37 2.95 -5.04
CA LEU A 8 -11.31 2.29 -3.72
C LEU A 8 -12.51 2.63 -2.81
N LEU A 9 -13.29 3.67 -3.14
CA LEU A 9 -14.46 4.14 -2.38
C LEU A 9 -15.81 3.89 -3.07
N GLN A 10 -15.87 3.12 -4.16
CA GLN A 10 -17.16 2.88 -4.83
C GLN A 10 -17.99 1.80 -4.10
N PRO A 11 -19.25 2.09 -3.71
CA PRO A 11 -20.15 1.05 -3.21
C PRO A 11 -20.54 0.15 -4.39
N LEU A 12 -20.00 -1.07 -4.37
CA LEU A 12 -20.17 -2.10 -5.37
C LEU A 12 -21.65 -2.35 -5.70
N LEU A 13 -22.08 -1.93 -6.89
CA LEU A 13 -23.26 -2.49 -7.56
C LEU A 13 -22.81 -3.11 -8.89
N ARG A 14 -22.65 -4.44 -8.83
CA ARG A 14 -22.64 -5.44 -9.91
C ARG A 14 -21.50 -5.39 -10.95
N ALA A 15 -20.53 -6.29 -10.75
CA ALA A 15 -20.23 -7.35 -11.72
C ALA A 15 -19.47 -8.48 -11.01
N ILE A 16 -20.01 -9.69 -11.06
CA ILE A 16 -19.39 -10.90 -10.49
C ILE A 16 -18.35 -11.37 -11.51
N ALA A 17 -17.11 -10.93 -11.35
CA ALA A 17 -15.94 -11.57 -11.94
C ALA A 17 -15.24 -12.37 -10.82
N PRO A 18 -14.74 -13.59 -11.09
CA PRO A 18 -14.08 -14.40 -10.06
C PRO A 18 -12.86 -13.65 -9.54
N LEU A 19 -12.87 -13.29 -8.25
CA LEU A 19 -11.75 -12.66 -7.56
C LEU A 19 -10.53 -13.56 -7.66
N ALA A 20 -9.57 -13.17 -8.48
CA ALA A 20 -8.18 -13.46 -8.19
C ALA A 20 -7.82 -12.59 -6.99
N VAL A 21 -7.89 -13.19 -5.79
CA VAL A 21 -7.46 -12.53 -4.57
C VAL A 21 -5.95 -12.36 -4.69
N LEU A 22 -5.51 -11.16 -5.09
CA LEU A 22 -4.14 -10.72 -4.87
C LEU A 22 -3.98 -10.53 -3.35
N THR A 23 -3.80 -11.63 -2.63
CA THR A 23 -3.28 -11.51 -1.27
C THR A 23 -1.84 -11.06 -1.40
N LEU A 24 -1.54 -9.84 -0.94
CA LEU A 24 -0.18 -9.47 -0.53
C LEU A 24 0.16 -10.35 0.67
N ALA A 25 0.42 -11.63 0.40
CA ALA A 25 0.80 -12.61 1.39
C ALA A 25 2.26 -12.34 1.72
N GLY A 26 2.49 -11.87 2.95
CA GLY A 26 3.83 -11.64 3.48
C GLY A 26 4.66 -12.92 3.42
N CYS A 27 5.97 -12.75 3.21
CA CYS A 27 6.93 -13.84 3.29
C CYS A 27 6.79 -14.54 4.65
N SER A 28 6.51 -15.83 4.66
CA SER A 28 6.63 -16.65 5.87
C SER A 28 8.10 -16.63 6.33
N PHE A 29 8.37 -16.10 7.52
CA PHE A 29 9.72 -16.11 8.08
C PHE A 29 9.76 -16.92 9.37
N SER A 30 10.84 -17.67 9.52
CA SER A 30 11.10 -18.50 10.69
C SER A 30 11.95 -17.72 11.69
N VAL A 31 11.44 -17.49 12.91
CA VAL A 31 12.20 -16.81 13.96
C VAL A 31 13.18 -17.79 14.62
N GLU A 32 14.40 -17.86 14.09
CA GLU A 32 15.53 -18.53 14.75
C GLU A 32 16.01 -17.69 15.96
N GLY A 33 15.29 -17.75 17.08
CA GLY A 33 15.58 -16.86 18.22
C GLY A 33 14.83 -17.20 19.50
N LEU A 34 14.79 -18.47 19.90
CA LEU A 34 14.14 -18.89 21.14
C LEU A 34 15.16 -18.95 22.28
N SER A 35 15.05 -18.02 23.25
CA SER A 35 15.73 -18.17 24.54
C SER A 35 15.02 -19.22 25.37
N PHE A 36 15.69 -20.35 25.62
CA PHE A 36 15.23 -21.42 26.52
C PHE A 36 15.38 -20.99 27.99
N GLY A 37 14.55 -20.05 28.44
CA GLY A 37 14.24 -19.84 29.86
C GLY A 37 12.94 -20.57 30.21
N PHE A 38 12.86 -21.18 31.38
CA PHE A 38 11.58 -21.66 31.94
C PHE A 38 10.72 -20.43 32.28
N GLY A 39 10.09 -19.86 31.25
CA GLY A 39 9.27 -18.65 31.28
C GLY A 39 8.50 -18.57 29.96
N ASN A 40 7.30 -18.01 29.99
CA ASN A 40 6.38 -17.90 28.86
C ASN A 40 7.10 -17.54 27.55
N ARG A 41 6.86 -18.30 26.46
CA ARG A 41 7.39 -17.94 25.12
C ARG A 41 6.61 -16.74 24.59
N THR A 42 7.29 -15.63 24.35
CA THR A 42 6.71 -14.40 23.78
C THR A 42 7.34 -14.09 22.43
N LEU A 43 6.60 -13.38 21.57
CA LEU A 43 7.12 -12.85 20.31
C LEU A 43 8.14 -11.74 20.57
N ASP A 44 9.17 -11.70 19.72
CA ASP A 44 10.13 -10.60 19.67
C ASP A 44 9.50 -9.43 18.90
N ALA A 45 8.97 -8.46 19.64
CA ALA A 45 8.27 -7.31 19.06
C ALA A 45 9.21 -6.42 18.24
N GLU A 46 10.46 -6.18 18.70
CA GLU A 46 11.41 -5.32 18.00
C GLU A 46 11.80 -5.89 16.62
N LYS A 47 12.01 -7.21 16.57
CA LYS A 47 12.28 -7.91 15.30
C LYS A 47 11.08 -7.80 14.36
N LEU A 48 9.87 -8.05 14.88
CA LEU A 48 8.65 -7.97 14.09
C LEU A 48 8.40 -6.55 13.54
N GLU A 49 8.57 -5.52 14.36
CA GLU A 49 8.44 -4.11 13.96
C GLU A 49 9.40 -3.76 12.81
N THR A 50 10.65 -4.22 12.91
CA THR A 50 11.68 -4.00 11.90
C THR A 50 11.31 -4.68 10.57
N GLU A 51 10.84 -5.93 10.63
CA GLU A 51 10.45 -6.70 9.45
C GLU A 51 9.20 -6.12 8.78
N ILE A 52 8.20 -5.70 9.57
CA ILE A 52 7.01 -5.02 9.08
C ILE A 52 7.39 -3.69 8.40
N SER A 53 8.25 -2.89 9.02
CA SER A 53 8.72 -1.61 8.46
C SER A 53 9.38 -1.79 7.08
N GLN A 54 10.31 -2.74 6.97
CA GLN A 54 11.00 -3.04 5.72
C GLN A 54 10.06 -3.64 4.67
N GLY A 55 9.22 -4.58 5.08
CA GLY A 55 8.27 -5.24 4.21
C GLY A 55 7.20 -4.29 3.68
N LEU A 56 6.72 -3.35 4.50
CA LEU A 56 5.76 -2.34 4.06
C LEU A 56 6.39 -1.41 3.03
N THR A 57 7.60 -0.93 3.30
CA THR A 57 8.34 -0.06 2.37
C THR A 57 8.59 -0.78 1.03
N THR A 58 8.97 -2.05 1.08
CA THR A 58 9.24 -2.86 -0.12
C THR A 58 7.98 -3.11 -0.95
N GLN A 59 6.86 -3.43 -0.30
CA GLN A 59 5.61 -3.78 -0.98
C GLN A 59 4.84 -2.55 -1.47
N THR A 60 4.84 -1.48 -0.69
CA THR A 60 3.96 -0.33 -0.92
C THR A 60 4.71 0.93 -1.35
N GLY A 61 6.03 0.98 -1.17
CA GLY A 61 6.81 2.20 -1.33
C GLY A 61 6.56 3.25 -0.24
N LEU A 62 5.66 2.99 0.73
CA LEU A 62 5.39 3.90 1.83
C LEU A 62 6.45 3.76 2.91
N ALA A 63 7.17 4.84 3.17
CA ALA A 63 8.15 4.91 4.24
C ALA A 63 7.47 5.06 5.60
N THR A 64 7.99 4.32 6.58
CA THR A 64 7.57 4.40 7.99
C THR A 64 8.64 5.12 8.80
N THR A 65 8.21 5.93 9.75
CA THR A 65 9.06 6.57 10.77
C THR A 65 9.20 5.69 12.01
N ALA A 66 8.15 4.93 12.33
CA ALA A 66 8.12 3.98 13.42
C ALA A 66 7.06 2.90 13.13
N VAL A 67 7.28 1.70 13.66
CA VAL A 67 6.26 0.66 13.78
C VAL A 67 6.19 0.28 15.26
N THR A 68 4.99 0.10 15.78
CA THR A 68 4.75 -0.25 17.19
C THR A 68 3.83 -1.46 17.23
N CYS A 69 4.34 -2.57 17.72
CA CYS A 69 3.58 -3.78 18.01
C CYS A 69 3.37 -3.90 19.52
N PRO A 70 2.23 -4.44 20.00
CA PRO A 70 2.04 -4.58 21.43
C PRO A 70 3.01 -5.63 22.00
N GLU A 71 3.66 -5.29 23.11
CA GLU A 71 4.64 -6.14 23.78
C GLU A 71 4.01 -7.40 24.41
N ASP A 72 4.87 -8.35 24.78
CA ASP A 72 4.52 -9.56 25.54
C ASP A 72 3.41 -10.43 24.93
N LYS A 73 3.29 -10.44 23.60
CA LYS A 73 2.39 -11.38 22.91
C LYS A 73 2.88 -12.80 23.13
N ALA A 74 2.09 -13.56 23.89
CA ALA A 74 2.28 -15.00 24.02
C ALA A 74 2.27 -15.63 22.62
N ILE A 75 3.21 -16.54 22.40
CA ILE A 75 3.22 -17.34 21.18
C ILE A 75 2.03 -18.30 21.24
N GLU A 76 1.06 -18.06 20.37
CA GLU A 76 -0.20 -18.79 20.32
C GLU A 76 -0.67 -18.88 18.87
N ALA A 77 -0.70 -20.09 18.32
CA ALA A 77 -1.12 -20.32 16.95
C ALA A 77 -2.54 -19.78 16.69
N GLY A 78 -2.69 -19.02 15.62
CA GLY A 78 -3.96 -18.39 15.24
C GLY A 78 -4.29 -17.10 16.00
N ASN A 79 -3.44 -16.66 16.93
CA ASN A 79 -3.63 -15.38 17.62
C ASN A 79 -3.46 -14.21 16.64
N VAL A 80 -4.39 -13.25 16.68
CA VAL A 80 -4.41 -12.08 15.81
C VAL A 80 -4.28 -10.83 16.67
N PHE A 81 -3.36 -9.94 16.28
CA PHE A 81 -3.19 -8.64 16.90
C PHE A 81 -2.90 -7.58 15.85
N SER A 82 -2.89 -6.32 16.25
CA SER A 82 -2.59 -5.20 15.36
C SER A 82 -1.34 -4.46 15.80
N CYS A 83 -0.47 -4.15 14.84
CA CYS A 83 0.61 -3.18 14.99
C CYS A 83 0.23 -1.87 14.31
N GLU A 84 0.83 -0.78 14.75
CA GLU A 84 0.62 0.55 14.19
C GLU A 84 1.91 1.04 13.51
N ALA A 85 1.83 1.47 12.26
CA ALA A 85 2.94 2.06 11.53
C ALA A 85 2.71 3.56 11.33
N ALA A 86 3.60 4.40 11.86
CA ALA A 86 3.60 5.84 11.65
C ALA A 86 4.30 6.17 10.32
N LEU A 87 3.57 6.75 9.37
CA LEU A 87 4.09 7.12 8.05
C LEU A 87 4.75 8.51 8.10
N GLU A 88 5.69 8.79 7.18
CA GLU A 88 6.37 10.10 7.09
C GLU A 88 5.39 11.29 6.89
N GLY A 89 4.18 11.03 6.37
CA GLY A 89 3.10 12.02 6.23
C GLY A 89 2.26 12.26 7.50
N GLY A 90 2.65 11.69 8.64
CA GLY A 90 1.94 11.85 9.93
C GLY A 90 0.66 11.02 10.08
N GLN A 91 0.34 10.18 9.10
CA GLN A 91 -0.77 9.22 9.20
C GLN A 91 -0.31 7.93 9.86
N THR A 92 -1.22 7.28 10.58
CA THR A 92 -0.98 5.95 11.17
C THR A 92 -1.68 4.89 10.34
N LEU A 93 -0.96 3.81 10.04
CA LEU A 93 -1.44 2.66 9.31
C LEU A 93 -1.59 1.48 10.27
N ALA A 94 -2.79 0.92 10.37
CA ALA A 94 -3.03 -0.31 11.11
C ALA A 94 -2.58 -1.52 10.28
N ILE A 95 -1.81 -2.41 10.92
CA ILE A 95 -1.27 -3.61 10.31
C ILE A 95 -1.79 -4.79 11.12
N GLN A 96 -2.47 -5.72 10.47
CA GLN A 96 -2.97 -6.94 11.12
C GLN A 96 -1.87 -8.00 11.06
N VAL A 97 -1.58 -8.61 12.20
CA VAL A 97 -0.60 -9.69 12.34
C VAL A 97 -1.31 -10.93 12.88
N THR A 98 -1.08 -12.06 12.21
CA THR A 98 -1.64 -13.37 12.55
C THR A 98 -0.49 -14.34 12.80
N GLN A 99 -0.46 -14.93 13.99
CA GLN A 99 0.50 -15.97 14.32
C GLN A 99 0.12 -17.27 13.59
N SER A 100 1.02 -17.75 12.74
CA SER A 100 0.80 -18.95 11.93
C SER A 100 0.99 -20.25 12.72
N ASP A 101 1.80 -20.21 13.79
CA ASP A 101 2.14 -21.38 14.61
C ASP A 101 2.54 -21.01 16.05
N ASP A 102 2.88 -22.04 16.82
CA ASP A 102 3.43 -21.96 18.18
C ASP A 102 4.96 -21.85 18.23
N GLU A 103 5.59 -21.57 17.08
CA GLU A 103 7.04 -21.36 16.96
C GLU A 103 7.41 -19.88 16.89
N GLY A 104 6.42 -19.01 16.63
CA GLY A 104 6.58 -17.56 16.56
C GLY A 104 6.57 -17.02 15.13
N ASN A 105 6.16 -17.82 14.15
CA ASN A 105 6.05 -17.38 12.77
C ASN A 105 4.75 -16.62 12.60
N VAL A 106 4.80 -15.49 11.92
CA VAL A 106 3.63 -14.63 11.72
C VAL A 106 3.44 -14.30 10.25
N ASN A 107 2.18 -14.07 9.87
CA ASN A 107 1.80 -13.44 8.62
C ASN A 107 1.17 -12.09 8.94
N TRP A 108 1.37 -11.08 8.10
CA TRP A 108 0.79 -9.76 8.32
C TRP A 108 0.22 -9.17 7.03
N SER A 109 -0.77 -8.28 7.18
CA SER A 109 -1.40 -7.54 6.08
C SER A 109 -1.67 -6.10 6.50
N ALA A 110 -1.47 -5.18 5.56
CA ALA A 110 -1.76 -3.76 5.73
C ALA A 110 -2.97 -3.29 4.91
N ASP A 111 -3.66 -4.20 4.20
CA ASP A 111 -4.68 -3.84 3.20
C ASP A 111 -5.84 -3.04 3.81
N GLU A 112 -6.34 -3.48 4.97
CA GLU A 112 -7.39 -2.77 5.71
C GLU A 112 -6.93 -1.40 6.18
N GLY A 113 -5.67 -1.30 6.64
CA GLY A 113 -5.09 -0.02 7.05
C GLY A 113 -4.97 0.95 5.86
N LEU A 114 -4.51 0.46 4.70
CA LEU A 114 -4.31 1.26 3.50
C LEU A 114 -5.63 1.88 3.03
N ALA A 115 -6.72 1.12 3.10
CA ALA A 115 -8.05 1.61 2.76
C ALA A 115 -8.54 2.77 3.66
N ASN A 116 -7.96 2.94 4.86
CA ASN A 116 -8.29 4.01 5.79
C ASN A 116 -7.36 5.23 5.68
N LEU A 117 -6.30 5.16 4.87
CA LEU A 117 -5.41 6.29 4.65
C LEU A 117 -6.08 7.35 3.81
N ARG A 118 -5.89 8.61 4.21
CA ARG A 118 -6.31 9.78 3.44
C ARG A 118 -5.31 10.07 2.34
N GLY A 119 -5.82 10.43 1.18
CA GLY A 119 -5.02 10.81 0.02
C GLY A 119 -4.20 9.65 -0.55
N LEU A 120 -4.52 8.40 -0.23
CA LEU A 120 -3.83 7.26 -0.81
C LEU A 120 -4.18 7.13 -2.29
N ILE A 121 -3.15 7.12 -3.12
CA ILE A 121 -3.23 6.95 -4.57
C ILE A 121 -2.48 5.67 -4.94
N SER A 122 -3.15 4.80 -5.68
CA SER A 122 -2.54 3.66 -6.36
C SER A 122 -2.01 4.11 -7.72
N SER A 123 -0.69 4.00 -7.92
CA SER A 123 -0.07 4.35 -9.19
C SER A 123 -0.55 3.45 -10.32
N GLU A 124 -0.72 2.15 -10.09
CA GLU A 124 -1.25 1.22 -11.09
C GLU A 124 -2.64 1.65 -11.61
N THR A 125 -3.54 1.98 -10.69
CA THR A 125 -4.91 2.41 -11.01
C THR A 125 -4.91 3.76 -11.72
N LEU A 126 -4.00 4.65 -11.33
CA LEU A 126 -3.86 5.98 -11.91
C LEU A 126 -3.23 5.92 -13.32
N GLU A 127 -2.15 5.17 -13.49
CA GLU A 127 -1.45 4.96 -14.75
C GLU A 127 -2.38 4.37 -15.81
N THR A 128 -3.17 3.36 -15.44
CA THR A 128 -4.18 2.75 -16.33
C THR A 128 -5.21 3.78 -16.78
N GLN A 129 -5.72 4.61 -15.87
CA GLN A 129 -6.72 5.64 -16.20
C GLN A 129 -6.15 6.76 -17.06
N ILE A 130 -4.91 7.21 -16.79
CA ILE A 130 -4.24 8.22 -17.60
C ILE A 130 -3.97 7.66 -19.00
N ALA A 131 -3.47 6.42 -19.12
CA ALA A 131 -3.22 5.77 -20.40
C ALA A 131 -4.50 5.67 -21.23
N GLN A 132 -5.61 5.23 -20.62
CA GLN A 132 -6.92 5.17 -21.27
C GLN A 132 -7.39 6.56 -21.72
N GLY A 133 -7.30 7.57 -20.85
CA GLY A 133 -7.71 8.93 -21.19
C GLY A 133 -6.87 9.56 -22.31
N ILE A 134 -5.57 9.24 -22.39
CA ILE A 134 -4.70 9.65 -23.49
C ILE A 134 -5.10 8.91 -24.79
N ALA A 135 -5.33 7.60 -24.73
CA ALA A 135 -5.76 6.82 -25.88
C ALA A 135 -7.09 7.31 -26.45
N GLU A 136 -8.07 7.63 -25.60
CA GLU A 136 -9.38 8.13 -26.04
C GLU A 136 -9.32 9.54 -26.66
N GLN A 137 -8.50 10.43 -26.10
CA GLN A 137 -8.45 11.83 -26.53
C GLN A 137 -7.53 12.06 -27.72
N LEU A 138 -6.41 11.34 -27.78
CA LEU A 138 -5.35 11.56 -28.76
C LEU A 138 -5.21 10.40 -29.74
N ASN A 139 -5.88 9.27 -29.51
CA ASN A 139 -5.71 8.04 -30.30
C ASN A 139 -4.24 7.59 -30.32
N VAL A 140 -3.57 7.71 -29.18
CA VAL A 140 -2.17 7.34 -28.94
C VAL A 140 -2.10 6.38 -27.76
N GLU A 141 -1.44 5.25 -27.95
CA GLU A 141 -1.11 4.36 -26.84
C GLU A 141 0.15 4.87 -26.13
N ALA A 142 0.05 5.05 -24.81
CA ALA A 142 1.15 5.50 -23.97
C ALA A 142 1.27 4.63 -22.72
N THR A 143 2.51 4.35 -22.33
CA THR A 143 2.85 3.76 -21.04
C THR A 143 3.07 4.89 -20.04
N ILE A 144 2.40 4.84 -18.89
CA ILE A 144 2.50 5.86 -17.85
C ILE A 144 3.35 5.31 -16.71
N ASP A 145 4.30 6.09 -16.23
CA ASP A 145 5.14 5.80 -15.06
C ASP A 145 4.98 6.92 -14.03
N CYS A 146 4.33 6.59 -12.92
CA CYS A 146 4.13 7.48 -11.77
C CYS A 146 5.09 7.17 -10.60
N GLY A 147 6.00 6.20 -10.77
CA GLY A 147 7.02 5.82 -9.80
C GLY A 147 6.55 4.77 -8.77
N ALA A 148 6.57 5.13 -7.49
CA ALA A 148 6.23 4.22 -6.39
C ALA A 148 4.79 3.67 -6.52
N PRO A 149 4.51 2.43 -6.08
CA PRO A 149 3.21 1.79 -6.30
C PRO A 149 2.07 2.48 -5.53
N TYR A 150 2.37 3.04 -4.37
CA TYR A 150 1.45 3.90 -3.62
C TYR A 150 2.10 5.23 -3.27
N ARG A 151 1.25 6.26 -3.15
CA ARG A 151 1.64 7.60 -2.72
C ARG A 151 0.51 8.20 -1.88
N ILE A 152 0.89 8.96 -0.85
CA ILE A 152 -0.03 9.85 -0.14
C ILE A 152 0.07 11.23 -0.80
N LEU A 153 -1.07 11.76 -1.22
CA LEU A 153 -1.20 13.10 -1.80
C LEU A 153 -2.44 13.75 -1.20
N LEU A 154 -2.23 14.80 -0.42
CA LEU A 154 -3.32 15.56 0.20
C LEU A 154 -3.82 16.66 -0.74
N THR A 155 -5.03 17.14 -0.47
CA THR A 155 -5.73 18.14 -1.29
C THR A 155 -4.82 19.32 -1.64
N GLY A 156 -4.71 19.61 -2.95
CA GLY A 156 -3.91 20.71 -3.48
C GLY A 156 -2.44 20.38 -3.72
N GLU A 157 -1.94 19.24 -3.26
CA GLU A 157 -0.62 18.75 -3.62
C GLU A 157 -0.60 18.20 -5.05
N SER A 158 0.58 18.23 -5.68
CA SER A 158 0.76 17.76 -7.05
C SER A 158 2.07 17.00 -7.23
N PHE A 159 2.06 16.06 -8.16
CA PHE A 159 3.25 15.35 -8.63
C PHE A 159 3.16 15.11 -10.13
N ASN A 160 4.25 14.63 -10.72
CA ASN A 160 4.32 14.36 -12.16
C ASN A 160 4.50 12.87 -12.42
N CYS A 161 3.76 12.36 -13.40
CA CYS A 161 4.03 11.07 -14.05
C CYS A 161 4.68 11.32 -15.42
N THR A 162 5.30 10.28 -15.97
CA THR A 162 5.88 10.29 -17.31
C THR A 162 5.05 9.42 -18.23
N ALA A 163 4.53 9.98 -19.32
CA ALA A 163 3.86 9.24 -20.38
C ALA A 163 4.84 9.01 -21.52
N THR A 164 4.98 7.76 -21.99
CA THR A 164 5.86 7.40 -23.12
C THR A 164 5.07 6.70 -24.21
N ASP A 165 5.11 7.22 -25.43
CA ASP A 165 4.43 6.62 -26.58
C ASP A 165 5.22 5.45 -27.20
N ASN A 166 4.62 4.79 -28.19
CA ASN A 166 5.24 3.68 -28.92
C ASN A 166 6.46 4.07 -29.78
N SER A 167 6.67 5.37 -30.00
CA SER A 167 7.78 5.93 -30.78
C SER A 167 8.94 6.35 -29.88
N GLY A 168 8.79 6.23 -28.56
CA GLY A 168 9.78 6.62 -27.55
C GLY A 168 9.74 8.10 -27.19
N ASN A 169 8.71 8.84 -27.60
CA ASN A 169 8.53 10.22 -27.15
C ASN A 169 7.92 10.21 -25.75
N SER A 170 8.48 11.02 -24.86
CA SER A 170 7.98 11.17 -23.50
C SER A 170 7.37 12.56 -23.28
N ALA A 171 6.26 12.60 -22.53
CA ALA A 171 5.59 13.82 -22.08
C ALA A 171 5.33 13.73 -20.58
N SER A 172 5.29 14.89 -19.91
CA SER A 172 5.00 14.93 -18.47
C SER A 172 3.50 15.08 -18.23
N VAL A 173 2.97 14.33 -17.28
CA VAL A 173 1.57 14.40 -16.85
C VAL A 173 1.53 14.95 -15.43
N ALA A 174 1.04 16.17 -15.26
CA ALA A 174 0.85 16.76 -13.94
C ALA A 174 -0.44 16.22 -13.32
N VAL A 175 -0.33 15.63 -12.13
CA VAL A 175 -1.43 15.08 -11.34
C VAL A 175 -1.59 15.93 -10.08
N THR A 176 -2.82 16.34 -9.76
CA THR A 176 -3.13 17.17 -8.59
C THR A 176 -4.26 16.53 -7.79
N ALA A 177 -4.09 16.42 -6.47
CA ALA A 177 -5.16 15.96 -5.60
C ALA A 177 -6.30 16.98 -5.56
N GLU A 178 -7.51 16.50 -5.87
CA GLU A 178 -8.74 17.28 -5.77
C GLU A 178 -9.31 17.21 -4.34
N ASP A 179 -9.14 16.08 -3.67
CA ASP A 179 -9.52 15.89 -2.28
C ASP A 179 -8.65 14.85 -1.55
N ASP A 180 -8.88 14.71 -0.25
CA ASP A 180 -8.20 13.74 0.61
C ASP A 180 -8.79 12.33 0.54
N ALA A 181 -9.77 12.08 -0.34
CA ALA A 181 -10.27 10.73 -0.63
C ALA A 181 -9.43 10.04 -1.71
N GLY A 182 -8.42 10.72 -2.25
CA GLY A 182 -7.55 10.22 -3.31
C GLY A 182 -8.08 10.54 -4.71
N ASN A 183 -9.10 11.38 -4.85
CA ASN A 183 -9.54 11.85 -6.16
C ASN A 183 -8.51 12.84 -6.71
N VAL A 184 -8.15 12.70 -7.99
CA VAL A 184 -7.14 13.55 -8.62
C VAL A 184 -7.62 14.11 -9.94
N VAL A 185 -7.03 15.22 -10.36
CA VAL A 185 -7.14 15.75 -11.73
C VAL A 185 -5.78 15.68 -12.40
N TRP A 186 -5.74 15.37 -13.68
CA TRP A 186 -4.49 15.32 -14.42
C TRP A 186 -4.52 16.17 -15.70
N ARG A 187 -3.33 16.60 -16.14
CA ARG A 187 -3.09 17.38 -17.36
C ARG A 187 -1.76 17.00 -18.00
N LEU A 188 -1.78 16.65 -19.29
CA LEU A 188 -0.58 16.54 -20.11
C LEU A 188 0.06 17.92 -20.28
N GLN A 189 1.38 18.00 -20.12
CA GLN A 189 2.18 19.22 -20.26
C GLN A 189 2.79 19.35 -21.65
#